data_AF-A0A2T1C605-F1
#
_entry.id   AF-A0A2T1C605-F1
#
_cell.length_a   1.000
_cell.length_b   1.000
_cell.length_c   1.000
_cell.angle_alpha   90.00
_cell.angle_beta   90.00
_cell.angle_gamma   90.00
#
_symmetry.space_group_name_H-M   'P 1'
#
loop_
_entity.id
_entity.type
_entity.pdbx_description
1 polymer ?
#
loop_
_entity_poly.entity_id
_entity_poly.type
_entity_poly.pdbx_seq_one_letter_code
_entity_poly.pdbx_strand_id
1 'polypeptide(L)'
;MTKILRQRLFSIVIVLALNILVSVCGAIAFTIYIFRDDPIMAAVPALIAAMGIIFQPWSLLFLLLPPVTWALSPFLTTAITIFVYNWLDRQGKLNRVKRVLRQLKIPQILWAGGIAIATGISIMYARSRDFPAFNHKPPSIVQETLTQAQIPVRDSYSYTISHFLDSEYIWQASLTPQDFLRLKANLGVQPIKLPQNQLPQDFIEQSPYWWHPVLSPKTQVYATSEFPFADRGQDGVHVFLIWNPDRKIVHLWLKSNF
;
A
#
# COMPACT_ATOMS: atom_id res chain seq x y z
N MET A 1 31.87 -27.38 -26.46
CA MET A 1 31.46 -25.96 -26.35
C MET A 1 32.70 -25.12 -26.09
N THR A 2 33.09 -24.21 -26.97
CA THR A 2 34.37 -23.47 -26.83
C THR A 2 34.33 -22.51 -25.64
N LYS A 3 35.48 -22.27 -24.98
CA LYS A 3 35.62 -21.36 -23.81
C LYS A 3 34.99 -19.97 -24.06
N ILE A 4 35.12 -19.49 -25.30
CA ILE A 4 34.53 -18.25 -25.82
C ILE A 4 32.99 -18.27 -25.77
N LEU A 5 32.36 -19.40 -26.09
CA LEU A 5 30.89 -19.53 -26.05
C LEU A 5 30.37 -19.45 -24.60
N ARG A 6 31.08 -20.07 -23.65
CA ARG A 6 30.70 -20.08 -22.22
C ARG A 6 30.78 -18.67 -21.61
N GLN A 7 31.83 -17.93 -21.92
CA GLN A 7 32.00 -16.55 -21.47
C GLN A 7 30.92 -15.62 -22.04
N ARG A 8 30.59 -15.76 -23.34
CA ARG A 8 29.51 -14.98 -23.97
C ARG A 8 28.13 -15.33 -23.40
N LEU A 9 27.86 -16.60 -23.13
CA LEU A 9 26.60 -17.03 -22.53
C LEU A 9 26.43 -16.43 -21.12
N PHE A 10 27.50 -16.45 -20.33
CA PHE A 10 27.55 -15.87 -18.99
C PHE A 10 27.27 -14.36 -19.00
N SER A 11 27.93 -13.60 -19.88
CA SER A 11 27.67 -12.16 -20.02
C SER A 11 26.22 -11.85 -20.37
N ILE A 12 25.59 -12.65 -21.22
CA ILE A 12 24.20 -12.41 -21.61
C ILE A 12 23.22 -12.74 -20.48
N VAL A 13 23.47 -13.83 -19.74
CA VAL A 13 22.68 -14.15 -18.53
C VAL A 13 22.77 -13.02 -17.51
N ILE A 14 23.96 -12.44 -17.30
CA ILE A 14 24.14 -11.29 -16.42
C ILE A 14 23.32 -10.09 -16.89
N VAL A 15 23.39 -9.74 -18.18
CA VAL A 15 22.64 -8.59 -18.74
C VAL A 15 21.13 -8.81 -18.61
N LEU A 16 20.64 -10.02 -18.85
CA LEU A 16 19.22 -10.34 -18.69
C LEU A 16 18.79 -10.23 -17.22
N ALA A 17 19.58 -10.77 -16.30
CA ALA A 17 19.32 -10.69 -14.87
C ALA A 17 19.29 -9.23 -14.38
N LEU A 18 20.21 -8.40 -14.87
CA LEU A 18 20.25 -6.97 -14.55
C LEU A 18 18.98 -6.25 -15.05
N ASN A 19 18.51 -6.54 -16.26
CA ASN A 19 17.29 -5.93 -16.80
C ASN A 19 16.02 -6.35 -16.04
N ILE A 20 15.95 -7.61 -15.61
CA ILE A 20 14.86 -8.10 -14.76
C ILE A 20 14.88 -7.36 -13.43
N LEU A 21 16.04 -7.24 -12.79
CA LEU A 21 16.21 -6.53 -11.52
C LEU A 21 15.75 -5.07 -11.64
N VAL A 22 16.20 -4.37 -12.69
CA VAL A 22 15.83 -2.98 -12.97
C VAL A 22 14.32 -2.83 -13.16
N SER A 23 13.69 -3.74 -13.89
CA SER A 23 12.24 -3.70 -14.14
C SER A 23 11.45 -3.93 -12.85
N VAL A 24 11.90 -4.86 -12.00
CA VAL A 24 11.31 -5.13 -10.69
C VAL A 24 11.46 -3.93 -9.76
N CYS A 25 12.66 -3.35 -9.67
CA CYS A 25 12.90 -2.14 -8.88
C CYS A 25 12.04 -0.96 -9.37
N GLY A 26 11.92 -0.77 -10.68
CA GLY A 26 11.07 0.28 -11.26
C GLY A 26 9.59 0.08 -10.93
N ALA A 27 9.10 -1.16 -11.02
CA ALA A 27 7.72 -1.48 -10.64
C ALA A 27 7.48 -1.23 -9.14
N ILE A 28 8.39 -1.66 -8.27
CA ILE A 28 8.29 -1.42 -6.81
C ILE A 28 8.25 0.08 -6.52
N ALA A 29 9.14 0.86 -7.13
CA ALA A 29 9.19 2.30 -6.96
C ALA A 29 7.87 2.97 -7.35
N PHE A 30 7.35 2.62 -8.53
CA PHE A 30 6.09 3.16 -9.03
C PHE A 30 4.91 2.77 -8.13
N THR A 31 4.85 1.53 -7.67
CA THR A 31 3.83 1.06 -6.72
C THR A 31 3.91 1.83 -5.40
N ILE A 32 5.11 2.04 -4.85
CA ILE A 32 5.26 2.82 -3.61
C ILE A 32 4.80 4.27 -3.85
N TYR A 33 5.19 4.89 -4.96
CA TYR A 33 4.80 6.26 -5.26
C TYR A 33 3.28 6.41 -5.37
N ILE A 34 2.61 5.60 -6.21
CA ILE A 34 1.17 5.74 -6.45
C ILE A 34 0.33 5.36 -5.22
N PHE A 35 0.66 4.27 -4.53
CA PHE A 35 -0.22 3.73 -3.49
C PHE A 35 0.11 4.20 -2.08
N ARG A 36 1.27 4.83 -1.88
CA ARG A 36 1.71 5.29 -0.55
C ARG A 36 1.91 6.80 -0.46
N ASP A 37 1.97 7.49 -1.60
CA ASP A 37 2.32 8.91 -1.67
C ASP A 37 3.61 9.25 -0.89
N ASP A 38 4.52 8.26 -0.80
CA ASP A 38 5.79 8.35 -0.08
C ASP A 38 6.95 8.42 -1.10
N PRO A 39 7.32 9.63 -1.55
CA PRO A 39 8.34 9.80 -2.58
C PRO A 39 9.73 9.36 -2.10
N ILE A 40 9.99 9.39 -0.79
CA ILE A 40 11.30 9.02 -0.22
C ILE A 40 11.51 7.51 -0.31
N MET A 41 10.51 6.72 0.09
CA MET A 41 10.62 5.26 -0.06
C MET A 41 10.56 4.81 -1.52
N ALA A 42 9.84 5.51 -2.39
CA ALA A 42 9.83 5.23 -3.82
C ALA A 42 11.20 5.52 -4.48
N ALA A 43 11.92 6.53 -3.99
CA ALA A 43 13.19 6.96 -4.56
C ALA A 43 14.29 5.88 -4.49
N VAL A 44 14.35 5.08 -3.43
CA VAL A 44 15.40 4.06 -3.25
C VAL A 44 15.39 3.00 -4.37
N PRO A 45 14.28 2.26 -4.61
CA PRO A 45 14.20 1.34 -5.74
C PRO A 45 14.20 2.06 -7.09
N ALA A 46 13.69 3.31 -7.17
CA ALA A 46 13.76 4.11 -8.39
C ALA A 46 15.20 4.42 -8.80
N LEU A 47 16.08 4.75 -7.87
CA LEU A 47 17.49 5.04 -8.14
C LEU A 47 18.23 3.80 -8.65
N ILE A 48 17.97 2.63 -8.06
CA ILE A 48 18.53 1.35 -8.53
C ILE A 48 18.05 1.04 -9.96
N ALA A 49 16.76 1.23 -10.23
CA ALA A 49 16.20 1.07 -11.57
C ALA A 49 16.79 2.09 -12.56
N ALA A 50 16.88 3.36 -12.17
CA ALA A 50 17.39 4.46 -12.98
C ALA A 50 18.84 4.21 -13.38
N MET A 51 19.71 3.76 -12.47
CA MET A 51 21.09 3.41 -12.80
C MET A 51 21.12 2.34 -13.91
N GLY A 52 20.36 1.25 -13.75
CA GLY A 52 20.35 0.20 -14.76
C GLY A 52 19.67 0.59 -16.06
N ILE A 53 18.70 1.52 -16.06
CA ILE A 53 18.14 2.14 -17.26
C ILE A 53 19.22 2.99 -17.96
N ILE A 54 19.93 3.88 -17.24
CA ILE A 54 20.95 4.76 -17.80
C ILE A 54 22.03 3.97 -18.56
N PHE A 55 22.42 2.80 -18.04
CA PHE A 55 23.41 1.94 -18.68
C PHE A 55 22.89 1.17 -19.92
N GLN A 56 21.60 1.26 -20.26
CA GLN A 56 21.10 0.67 -21.50
C GLN A 56 21.39 1.57 -22.71
N PRO A 57 21.77 1.02 -23.88
CA PRO A 57 22.19 1.82 -25.04
C PRO A 57 21.10 2.77 -25.58
N TRP A 58 19.83 2.42 -25.35
CA TRP A 58 18.66 3.15 -25.82
C TRP A 58 18.03 4.03 -24.73
N SER A 59 18.67 4.16 -23.56
CA SER A 59 18.22 5.00 -22.46
C SER A 59 18.06 6.46 -22.85
N LEU A 60 18.96 6.94 -23.71
CA LEU A 60 18.96 8.27 -24.28
C LEU A 60 17.70 8.59 -25.09
N LEU A 61 17.03 7.58 -25.66
CA LEU A 61 15.76 7.79 -26.37
C LEU A 61 14.62 8.17 -25.42
N PHE A 62 14.66 7.73 -24.16
CA PHE A 62 13.63 8.09 -23.17
C PHE A 62 13.79 9.52 -22.64
N LEU A 63 15.01 10.07 -22.67
CA LEU A 63 15.24 11.49 -22.35
C LEU A 63 14.59 12.44 -23.37
N LEU A 64 14.29 11.93 -24.58
CA LEU A 64 13.62 12.68 -25.64
C LEU A 64 12.09 12.53 -25.60
N LEU A 65 11.55 11.64 -24.75
CA LEU A 65 10.12 11.39 -24.64
C LEU A 65 9.51 12.15 -23.44
N PRO A 66 8.21 12.48 -23.48
CA PRO A 66 7.53 13.18 -22.38
C PRO A 66 7.65 12.43 -21.05
N PRO A 67 7.74 13.11 -19.89
CA PRO A 67 7.96 12.48 -18.58
C PRO A 67 6.97 11.36 -18.22
N VAL A 68 5.72 11.46 -18.68
CA VAL A 68 4.69 10.44 -18.46
C VAL A 68 5.07 9.07 -19.05
N THR A 69 5.93 9.06 -20.07
CA THR A 69 6.40 7.83 -20.74
C THR A 69 7.53 7.14 -19.98
N TRP A 70 8.15 7.80 -19.00
CA TRP A 70 9.24 7.21 -18.22
C TRP A 70 8.76 6.05 -17.35
N ALA A 71 7.52 6.11 -16.85
CA ALA A 71 6.88 4.99 -16.16
C ALA A 71 6.71 3.75 -17.08
N LEU A 72 6.58 3.97 -18.39
CA LEU A 72 6.46 2.91 -19.40
C LEU A 72 7.81 2.46 -19.97
N SER A 73 8.92 3.09 -19.56
CA SER A 73 10.26 2.78 -20.08
C SER A 73 10.66 1.31 -19.95
N PRO A 74 10.32 0.54 -18.89
CA PRO A 74 10.65 -0.90 -18.84
C PRO A 74 9.92 -1.71 -19.92
N PHE A 75 8.68 -1.33 -20.24
CA PHE A 75 7.88 -1.99 -21.27
C PHE A 75 8.37 -1.62 -22.67
N LEU A 76 8.66 -0.34 -22.91
CA LEU A 76 9.20 0.15 -24.18
C LEU A 76 10.60 -0.41 -24.46
N THR A 77 11.49 -0.46 -23.46
CA THR A 77 12.81 -1.10 -23.60
C THR A 77 12.68 -2.58 -23.96
N THR A 78 11.78 -3.29 -23.32
CA THR A 78 11.50 -4.69 -23.63
C THR A 78 10.96 -4.84 -25.06
N ALA A 79 9.99 -4.01 -25.47
CA ALA A 79 9.40 -4.05 -26.81
C ALA A 79 10.42 -3.71 -27.91
N ILE A 80 11.22 -2.65 -27.73
CA ILE A 80 12.30 -2.26 -28.65
C ILE A 80 13.34 -3.38 -28.73
N THR A 81 13.71 -3.96 -27.59
CA THR A 81 14.65 -5.10 -27.56
C THR A 81 14.10 -6.27 -28.36
N ILE A 82 12.85 -6.67 -28.15
CA ILE A 82 12.21 -7.76 -28.91
C ILE A 82 12.21 -7.45 -30.42
N PHE A 83 11.82 -6.23 -30.80
CA PHE A 83 11.74 -5.82 -32.20
C PHE A 83 13.12 -5.81 -32.87
N VAL A 84 14.11 -5.15 -32.27
CA VAL A 84 15.48 -5.05 -32.81
C VAL A 84 16.11 -6.42 -32.92
N TYR A 85 15.93 -7.29 -31.92
CA TYR A 85 16.45 -8.66 -31.98
C TYR A 85 15.78 -9.48 -33.09
N ASN A 86 14.46 -9.37 -33.28
CA ASN A 86 13.75 -10.04 -34.36
C ASN A 86 14.18 -9.52 -35.74
N TRP A 87 14.38 -8.22 -35.89
CA TRP A 87 14.82 -7.60 -37.15
C TRP A 87 16.24 -8.05 -37.53
N LEU A 88 17.18 -8.02 -36.57
CA LEU A 88 18.55 -8.50 -36.78
C LEU A 88 18.62 -10.01 -37.09
N ASP A 89 17.69 -10.82 -36.57
CA ASP A 89 17.57 -12.25 -36.88
C ASP A 89 17.09 -12.49 -38.32
N ARG A 90 16.08 -11.73 -38.78
CA ARG A 90 15.61 -11.80 -40.17
C ARG A 90 16.71 -11.45 -41.17
N GLN A 91 17.64 -10.57 -40.82
CA GLN A 91 18.79 -10.24 -41.66
C GLN A 91 19.92 -11.27 -41.59
N GLY A 92 19.79 -12.36 -40.82
CA GLY A 92 20.86 -13.35 -40.62
C GLY A 92 22.08 -12.83 -39.85
N LYS A 93 22.05 -11.58 -39.39
CA LYS A 93 23.13 -10.90 -38.66
C LYS A 93 23.17 -11.28 -37.17
N LEU A 94 22.13 -11.97 -36.69
CA LEU A 94 22.08 -12.44 -35.30
C LEU A 94 22.96 -13.67 -35.12
N ASN A 95 24.03 -13.51 -34.33
CA ASN A 95 24.95 -14.58 -33.96
C ASN A 95 24.22 -15.81 -33.38
N ARG A 96 24.70 -17.03 -33.68
CA ARG A 96 24.10 -18.32 -33.23
C ARG A 96 23.71 -18.34 -31.74
N VAL A 97 24.49 -17.70 -30.87
CA VAL A 97 24.23 -17.60 -29.41
C VAL A 97 22.93 -16.85 -29.09
N LYS A 98 22.63 -15.76 -29.81
CA LYS A 98 21.39 -14.99 -29.62
C LYS A 98 20.16 -15.74 -30.13
N ARG A 99 20.34 -16.61 -31.14
CA ARG A 99 19.30 -17.52 -31.65
C ARG A 99 18.94 -18.62 -30.62
N VAL A 100 19.95 -19.11 -29.88
CA VAL A 100 19.75 -20.04 -28.74
C VAL A 100 19.07 -19.37 -27.56
N LEU A 101 19.35 -18.08 -27.29
CA LEU A 101 18.65 -17.34 -26.23
C LEU A 101 17.16 -17.13 -26.51
N ARG A 102 16.76 -17.00 -27.77
CA ARG A 102 15.35 -17.02 -28.17
C ARG A 102 14.69 -18.39 -27.91
N GLN A 103 15.46 -19.46 -27.99
CA GLN A 103 15.04 -20.83 -27.64
C GLN A 103 15.14 -21.12 -26.14
N LEU A 104 15.90 -20.32 -25.37
CA LEU A 104 15.89 -20.33 -23.92
C LEU A 104 14.60 -19.67 -23.41
N LYS A 105 13.55 -20.45 -23.62
CA LYS A 105 12.31 -20.57 -22.87
C LYS A 105 11.58 -19.25 -22.62
N ILE A 106 10.89 -18.78 -23.65
CA ILE A 106 9.66 -17.99 -23.52
C ILE A 106 8.81 -18.44 -22.31
N PRO A 107 8.58 -19.75 -22.05
CA PRO A 107 7.88 -20.20 -20.85
C PRO A 107 8.53 -19.76 -19.54
N GLN A 108 9.87 -19.69 -19.41
CA GLN A 108 10.53 -19.24 -18.18
C GLN A 108 10.37 -17.75 -17.94
N ILE A 109 10.41 -16.93 -19.00
CA ILE A 109 10.18 -15.48 -18.91
C ILE A 109 8.72 -15.20 -18.54
N LEU A 110 7.78 -15.90 -19.17
CA LEU A 110 6.35 -15.82 -18.81
C LEU A 110 6.10 -16.30 -17.37
N TRP A 111 6.80 -17.35 -16.92
CA TRP A 111 6.71 -17.82 -15.53
C TRP A 111 7.24 -16.77 -14.54
N ALA A 112 8.41 -16.19 -14.80
CA ALA A 112 8.99 -15.16 -13.95
C ALA A 112 8.13 -13.89 -13.90
N GLY A 113 7.58 -13.45 -15.05
CA GLY A 113 6.61 -12.36 -15.11
C GLY A 113 5.33 -12.67 -14.35
N GLY A 114 4.82 -13.90 -14.48
CA GLY A 114 3.66 -14.40 -13.74
C GLY A 114 3.87 -14.38 -12.22
N ILE A 115 5.04 -14.85 -11.74
CA ILE A 115 5.40 -14.76 -10.31
C ILE A 115 5.45 -13.30 -9.87
N ALA A 116 6.08 -12.41 -10.64
CA ALA A 116 6.22 -11.00 -10.25
C ALA A 116 4.83 -10.33 -10.14
N ILE A 117 3.93 -10.58 -11.09
CA ILE A 117 2.54 -10.09 -11.05
C ILE A 117 1.81 -10.68 -9.85
N ALA A 118 1.86 -12.00 -9.65
CA ALA A 118 1.21 -12.67 -8.54
C ALA A 118 1.73 -12.13 -7.19
N THR A 119 3.04 -11.93 -7.05
CA THR A 119 3.67 -11.35 -5.86
C THR A 119 3.22 -9.91 -5.64
N GLY A 120 3.17 -9.09 -6.69
CA GLY A 120 2.66 -7.72 -6.61
C GLY A 120 1.20 -7.68 -6.16
N ILE A 121 0.34 -8.52 -6.75
CA ILE A 121 -1.06 -8.67 -6.33
C ILE A 121 -1.15 -9.18 -4.89
N SER A 122 -0.34 -10.16 -4.49
CA SER A 122 -0.33 -10.68 -3.11
C SER A 122 0.13 -9.62 -2.11
N ILE A 123 1.11 -8.79 -2.43
CA ILE A 123 1.55 -7.66 -1.58
C ILE A 123 0.45 -6.60 -1.49
N MET A 124 -0.16 -6.23 -2.63
CA MET A 124 -1.29 -5.29 -2.65
C MET A 124 -2.48 -5.83 -1.85
N TYR A 125 -2.81 -7.11 -2.01
CA TYR A 125 -3.88 -7.77 -1.29
C TYR A 125 -3.56 -7.85 0.19
N ALA A 126 -2.37 -8.31 0.57
CA ALA A 126 -1.93 -8.40 1.97
C ALA A 126 -1.88 -7.02 2.64
N ARG A 127 -1.60 -5.94 1.90
CA ARG A 127 -1.67 -4.56 2.40
C ARG A 127 -3.09 -4.03 2.49
N SER A 128 -3.94 -4.23 1.48
CA SER A 128 -5.37 -3.89 1.58
C SER A 128 -6.07 -4.68 2.70
N ARG A 129 -5.48 -5.83 3.06
CA ARG A 129 -5.93 -6.72 4.12
C ARG A 129 -5.00 -6.71 5.33
N ASP A 130 -4.19 -5.66 5.47
CA ASP A 130 -3.31 -5.33 6.60
C ASP A 130 -2.89 -6.55 7.44
N PHE A 131 -2.29 -7.56 6.79
CA PHE A 131 -1.99 -8.84 7.44
C PHE A 131 -0.49 -8.98 7.75
N PRO A 132 -0.10 -9.20 9.02
CA PRO A 132 -0.95 -9.18 10.21
C PRO A 132 -1.28 -7.76 10.66
N ALA A 133 -2.49 -7.55 11.19
CA ALA A 133 -2.83 -6.32 11.89
C ALA A 133 -1.91 -6.28 13.12
N PHE A 134 -0.87 -5.46 13.08
CA PHE A 134 -0.06 -5.28 14.27
C PHE A 134 -0.98 -4.68 15.33
N ASN A 135 -0.94 -5.23 16.55
CA ASN A 135 -1.59 -4.63 17.72
C ASN A 135 -0.93 -3.28 17.98
N HIS A 136 -1.34 -2.28 17.22
CA HIS A 136 -0.85 -0.93 17.34
C HIS A 136 -1.43 -0.34 18.62
N LYS A 137 -0.60 0.46 19.28
CA LYS A 137 -1.03 1.20 20.47
C LYS A 137 -2.21 2.10 20.07
N PRO A 138 -3.23 2.26 20.93
CA PRO A 138 -4.26 3.29 20.72
C PRO A 138 -3.62 4.65 20.43
N PRO A 139 -4.30 5.54 19.68
CA PRO A 139 -3.87 6.94 19.53
C PRO A 139 -3.56 7.56 20.91
N SER A 140 -2.56 8.44 21.01
CA SER A 140 -2.06 8.96 22.30
C SER A 140 -3.18 9.47 23.22
N ILE A 141 -4.12 10.26 22.68
CA ILE A 141 -5.29 10.78 23.40
C ILE A 141 -6.15 9.64 23.97
N VAL A 142 -6.39 8.59 23.18
CA VAL A 142 -7.15 7.42 23.63
C VAL A 142 -6.35 6.64 24.66
N GLN A 143 -5.05 6.45 24.47
CA GLN A 143 -4.16 5.76 25.41
C GLN A 143 -4.08 6.47 26.77
N GLU A 144 -3.96 7.79 26.78
CA GLU A 144 -3.98 8.62 28.00
C GLU A 144 -5.32 8.46 28.72
N THR A 145 -6.42 8.54 27.96
CA THR A 145 -7.78 8.34 28.49
C THR A 145 -7.95 6.97 29.13
N LEU A 146 -7.50 5.90 28.44
CA LEU A 146 -7.56 4.53 28.93
C LEU A 146 -6.73 4.35 30.20
N THR A 147 -5.55 4.98 30.25
CA THR A 147 -4.63 4.90 31.39
C THR A 147 -5.20 5.63 32.61
N GLN A 148 -5.71 6.85 32.43
CA GLN A 148 -6.34 7.64 33.49
C GLN A 148 -7.60 6.94 34.05
N ALA A 149 -8.40 6.34 33.17
CA ALA A 149 -9.61 5.62 33.54
C ALA A 149 -9.36 4.19 34.06
N GLN A 150 -8.09 3.74 34.05
CA GLN A 150 -7.67 2.38 34.41
C GLN A 150 -8.46 1.30 33.65
N ILE A 151 -8.67 1.50 32.35
CA ILE A 151 -9.44 0.59 31.50
C ILE A 151 -8.48 -0.46 30.90
N PRO A 152 -8.64 -1.76 31.24
CA PRO A 152 -7.86 -2.81 30.61
C PRO A 152 -8.35 -3.04 29.18
N VAL A 153 -7.47 -2.83 28.19
CA VAL A 153 -7.84 -3.04 26.78
C VAL A 153 -7.37 -4.41 26.30
N ARG A 154 -8.28 -5.13 25.66
CA ARG A 154 -8.00 -6.39 24.96
C ARG A 154 -8.37 -6.22 23.48
N ASP A 155 -7.65 -6.94 22.61
CA ASP A 155 -7.91 -6.97 21.17
C ASP A 155 -8.00 -5.56 20.56
N SER A 156 -6.99 -4.75 20.86
CA SER A 156 -6.88 -3.35 20.42
C SER A 156 -6.21 -3.27 19.05
N TYR A 157 -6.91 -2.66 18.10
CA TYR A 157 -6.39 -2.37 16.77
C TYR A 157 -6.49 -0.86 16.52
N SER A 158 -5.43 -0.25 16.01
CA SER A 158 -5.46 1.13 15.54
C SER A 158 -4.86 1.23 14.14
N TYR A 159 -5.38 2.18 13.36
CA TYR A 159 -4.86 2.52 12.05
C TYR A 159 -4.85 4.04 11.89
N THR A 160 -3.80 4.55 11.26
CA THR A 160 -3.64 5.97 10.97
C THR A 160 -4.04 6.21 9.52
N ILE A 161 -5.11 6.98 9.31
CA ILE A 161 -5.66 7.30 7.99
C ILE A 161 -4.82 8.41 7.35
N SER A 162 -4.52 9.45 8.12
CA SER A 162 -3.72 10.61 7.70
C SER A 162 -2.89 11.12 8.87
N HIS A 163 -1.67 11.60 8.60
CA HIS A 163 -0.76 12.15 9.60
C HIS A 163 0.23 13.13 8.96
N PHE A 164 -0.09 14.42 8.98
CA PHE A 164 0.87 15.47 8.59
C PHE A 164 0.76 16.70 9.49
N LEU A 165 -0.22 17.57 9.24
CA LEU A 165 -0.60 18.66 10.14
C LEU A 165 -1.79 18.21 11.00
N ASP A 166 -2.83 17.74 10.33
CA ASP A 166 -3.93 17.03 10.96
C ASP A 166 -3.59 15.54 11.07
N SER A 167 -4.20 14.91 12.06
CA SER A 167 -4.06 13.48 12.29
C SER A 167 -5.41 12.81 12.42
N GLU A 168 -5.59 11.73 11.67
CA GLU A 168 -6.85 11.02 11.61
C GLU A 168 -6.61 9.53 11.88
N TYR A 169 -7.35 8.99 12.82
CA TYR A 169 -7.17 7.63 13.32
C TYR A 169 -8.49 6.91 13.43
N ILE A 170 -8.43 5.60 13.22
CA ILE A 170 -9.49 4.68 13.64
C ILE A 170 -8.94 3.70 14.66
N TRP A 171 -9.77 3.34 15.63
CA TRP A 171 -9.41 2.47 16.72
C TRP A 171 -10.58 1.55 17.09
N GLN A 172 -10.29 0.27 17.27
CA GLN A 172 -11.24 -0.75 17.67
C GLN A 172 -10.71 -1.47 18.91
N ALA A 173 -11.60 -1.77 19.86
CA ALA A 173 -11.27 -2.62 21.00
C ALA A 173 -12.47 -3.38 21.55
N SER A 174 -12.18 -4.45 22.28
CA SER A 174 -13.17 -5.15 23.10
C SER A 174 -13.21 -4.53 24.50
N LEU A 175 -14.39 -4.09 24.95
CA LEU A 175 -14.58 -3.43 26.24
C LEU A 175 -15.72 -4.07 27.03
N THR A 176 -15.71 -3.99 28.36
CA THR A 176 -16.94 -4.31 29.11
C THR A 176 -17.91 -3.12 29.06
N PRO A 177 -19.21 -3.30 29.34
CA PRO A 177 -20.14 -2.18 29.43
C PRO A 177 -19.71 -1.11 30.44
N GLN A 178 -19.07 -1.52 31.55
CA GLN A 178 -18.58 -0.58 32.57
C GLN A 178 -17.36 0.20 32.06
N ASP A 179 -16.42 -0.47 31.41
CA ASP A 179 -15.24 0.17 30.82
C ASP A 179 -15.63 1.13 29.70
N PHE A 180 -16.61 0.75 28.88
CA PHE A 180 -17.18 1.60 27.85
C PHE A 180 -17.76 2.90 28.44
N LEU A 181 -18.53 2.81 29.53
CA LEU A 181 -19.10 3.99 30.20
C LEU A 181 -18.00 4.92 30.74
N ARG A 182 -16.90 4.36 31.28
CA ARG A 182 -15.74 5.15 31.72
C ARG A 182 -15.02 5.79 30.55
N LEU A 183 -14.80 5.06 29.45
CA LEU A 183 -14.18 5.59 28.24
C LEU A 183 -15.00 6.76 27.70
N LYS A 184 -16.30 6.57 27.52
CA LYS A 184 -17.26 7.59 27.07
C LYS A 184 -17.18 8.84 27.93
N ALA A 185 -17.22 8.70 29.26
CA ALA A 185 -17.19 9.83 30.18
C ALA A 185 -15.89 10.64 30.06
N ASN A 186 -14.74 9.98 29.95
CA ASN A 186 -13.45 10.67 29.86
C ASN A 186 -13.19 11.27 28.46
N LEU A 187 -13.71 10.67 27.38
CA LEU A 187 -13.62 11.24 26.04
C LEU A 187 -14.55 12.44 25.81
N GLY A 188 -15.46 12.75 26.75
CA GLY A 188 -16.38 13.88 26.63
C GLY A 188 -17.42 13.76 25.53
N VAL A 189 -17.65 12.53 25.02
CA VAL A 189 -18.59 12.26 23.92
C VAL A 189 -20.02 12.09 24.42
N GLN A 190 -20.97 12.61 23.63
CA GLN A 190 -22.40 12.59 23.93
C GLN A 190 -23.15 11.68 22.96
N PRO A 191 -24.26 11.05 23.41
CA PRO A 191 -25.07 10.23 22.52
C PRO A 191 -25.71 11.10 21.45
N ILE A 192 -25.65 10.63 20.20
CA ILE A 192 -26.26 11.31 19.06
C ILE A 192 -27.36 10.42 18.45
N LYS A 193 -28.46 11.05 18.06
CA LYS A 193 -29.57 10.34 17.40
C LYS A 193 -29.32 10.30 15.90
N LEU A 194 -28.49 9.35 15.48
CA LEU A 194 -28.31 9.01 14.06
C LEU A 194 -28.98 7.65 13.80
N PRO A 195 -29.99 7.59 12.92
CA PRO A 195 -30.47 6.33 12.36
C PRO A 195 -29.32 5.50 11.81
N GLN A 196 -29.39 4.17 11.95
CA GLN A 196 -28.30 3.28 11.52
C GLN A 196 -27.98 3.37 10.02
N ASN A 197 -28.98 3.70 9.20
CA ASN A 197 -28.84 3.93 7.76
C ASN A 197 -28.29 5.33 7.41
N GLN A 198 -27.97 6.16 8.39
CA GLN A 198 -27.40 7.50 8.23
C GLN A 198 -25.99 7.62 8.83
N LEU A 199 -25.38 6.51 9.24
CA LEU A 199 -23.97 6.52 9.60
C LEU A 199 -23.13 6.93 8.37
N PRO A 200 -22.08 7.74 8.54
CA PRO A 200 -21.24 8.16 7.43
C PRO A 200 -20.68 6.95 6.69
N GLN A 201 -20.82 6.93 5.36
CA GLN A 201 -20.29 5.84 4.54
C GLN A 201 -18.78 5.73 4.71
N ASP A 202 -18.10 6.88 4.76
CA ASP A 202 -16.67 6.94 5.04
C ASP A 202 -16.35 6.23 6.35
N PHE A 203 -17.11 6.43 7.43
CA PHE A 203 -16.87 5.70 8.68
C PHE A 203 -17.06 4.17 8.54
N ILE A 204 -18.05 3.70 7.78
CA ILE A 204 -18.33 2.25 7.66
C ILE A 204 -17.33 1.54 6.75
N GLU A 205 -16.95 2.19 5.65
CA GLU A 205 -16.18 1.59 4.56
C GLU A 205 -14.68 1.91 4.63
N GLN A 206 -14.21 2.49 5.74
CA GLN A 206 -12.80 2.73 5.95
C GLN A 206 -11.98 1.44 5.91
N SER A 207 -10.81 1.53 5.30
CA SER A 207 -9.74 0.57 5.51
C SER A 207 -9.23 0.70 6.95
N PRO A 208 -8.71 -0.37 7.58
CA PRO A 208 -8.33 -1.68 7.00
C PRO A 208 -9.41 -2.78 7.17
N TYR A 209 -9.13 -4.00 6.71
CA TYR A 209 -10.09 -5.12 6.67
C TYR A 209 -10.74 -5.54 8.00
N TRP A 210 -10.16 -5.18 9.15
CA TRP A 210 -10.77 -5.45 10.46
C TRP A 210 -11.81 -4.39 10.83
N TRP A 211 -11.80 -3.25 10.16
CA TRP A 211 -12.72 -2.14 10.33
C TRP A 211 -14.07 -2.42 9.65
N HIS A 212 -14.85 -3.32 10.25
CA HIS A 212 -16.19 -3.62 9.80
C HIS A 212 -17.18 -3.53 10.97
N PRO A 213 -17.58 -2.30 11.35
CA PRO A 213 -18.69 -2.03 12.24
C PRO A 213 -19.89 -2.94 12.02
N VAL A 214 -20.15 -3.87 12.94
CA VAL A 214 -21.41 -4.63 12.92
C VAL A 214 -22.47 -3.87 13.66
N LEU A 215 -23.48 -3.42 12.93
CA LEU A 215 -24.61 -2.68 13.47
C LEU A 215 -25.70 -3.67 13.91
N SER A 216 -26.07 -3.61 15.19
CA SER A 216 -27.24 -4.29 15.76
C SER A 216 -28.27 -3.25 16.23
N PRO A 217 -29.55 -3.58 16.44
CA PRO A 217 -30.56 -2.63 16.96
C PRO A 217 -30.19 -1.96 18.29
N LYS A 218 -29.25 -2.53 19.05
CA LYS A 218 -28.74 -1.97 20.31
C LYS A 218 -27.48 -1.12 20.15
N THR A 219 -27.00 -0.94 18.93
CA THR A 219 -25.80 -0.14 18.66
C THR A 219 -26.05 1.31 19.03
N GLN A 220 -25.15 1.85 19.83
CA GLN A 220 -25.22 3.22 20.32
C GLN A 220 -24.15 4.05 19.63
N VAL A 221 -24.51 5.26 19.21
CA VAL A 221 -23.64 6.19 18.49
C VAL A 221 -23.37 7.39 19.38
N TYR A 222 -22.11 7.82 19.44
CA TYR A 222 -21.68 8.98 20.22
C TYR A 222 -20.72 9.84 19.41
N ALA A 223 -20.72 11.14 19.70
CA ALA A 223 -19.75 12.06 19.15
C ALA A 223 -19.45 13.21 20.11
N THR A 224 -18.36 13.93 19.86
CA THR A 224 -18.21 15.32 20.30
C THR A 224 -19.30 16.19 19.65
N SER A 225 -19.60 17.35 20.24
CA SER A 225 -20.74 18.19 19.85
C SER A 225 -20.76 18.61 18.37
N GLU A 226 -19.58 18.77 17.76
CA GLU A 226 -19.41 19.26 16.40
C GLU A 226 -18.47 18.34 15.59
N PHE A 227 -18.71 17.02 15.63
CA PHE A 227 -17.87 16.10 14.85
C PHE A 227 -17.98 16.38 13.34
N PRO A 228 -16.86 16.68 12.65
CA PRO A 228 -16.87 17.07 11.25
C PRO A 228 -16.93 15.83 10.35
N PHE A 229 -18.12 15.44 9.91
CA PHE A 229 -18.29 14.21 9.11
C PHE A 229 -17.73 14.30 7.69
N ALA A 230 -17.92 15.44 7.03
CA ALA A 230 -17.63 15.62 5.60
C ALA A 230 -16.41 16.50 5.33
N ASP A 231 -15.84 17.12 6.36
CA ASP A 231 -14.72 18.05 6.24
C ASP A 231 -13.69 17.82 7.35
N ARG A 232 -12.66 18.69 7.35
CA ARG A 232 -11.62 18.71 8.39
C ARG A 232 -12.21 19.05 9.75
N GLY A 233 -13.13 20.01 9.82
CA GLY A 233 -13.60 20.65 11.05
C GLY A 233 -12.66 21.72 11.60
N GLN A 234 -13.02 22.24 12.77
CA GLN A 234 -12.22 23.23 13.51
C GLN A 234 -11.00 22.57 14.18
N ASP A 235 -10.04 23.37 14.61
CA ASP A 235 -8.86 22.90 15.32
C ASP A 235 -9.27 22.26 16.66
N GLY A 236 -8.55 21.20 17.06
CA GLY A 236 -8.85 20.41 18.25
C GLY A 236 -9.19 18.95 17.96
N VAL A 237 -9.68 18.27 18.99
CA VAL A 237 -9.93 16.83 18.97
C VAL A 237 -11.42 16.56 18.79
N HIS A 238 -11.74 15.82 17.75
CA HIS A 238 -13.09 15.37 17.42
C HIS A 238 -13.14 13.85 17.50
N VAL A 239 -14.14 13.34 18.20
CA VAL A 239 -14.31 11.90 18.39
C VAL A 239 -15.70 11.50 17.94
N PHE A 240 -15.76 10.50 17.07
CA PHE A 240 -16.97 9.79 16.71
C PHE A 240 -16.80 8.33 17.09
N LEU A 241 -17.78 7.73 17.73
CA LEU A 241 -17.69 6.33 18.11
C LEU A 241 -19.03 5.61 18.02
N ILE A 242 -18.93 4.30 17.82
CA ILE A 242 -20.06 3.39 17.97
C ILE A 242 -19.73 2.33 18.99
N TRP A 243 -20.75 1.91 19.72
CA TRP A 243 -20.68 0.83 20.69
C TRP A 243 -21.71 -0.23 20.36
N ASN A 244 -21.24 -1.45 20.10
CA ASN A 244 -22.12 -2.61 19.96
C ASN A 244 -22.09 -3.42 21.27
N PRO A 245 -23.14 -3.34 22.11
CA PRO A 245 -23.18 -4.04 23.39
C PRO A 245 -23.31 -5.57 23.24
N ASP A 246 -23.86 -6.06 22.13
CA ASP A 246 -24.01 -7.50 21.90
C ASP A 246 -22.65 -8.17 21.64
N ARG A 247 -21.75 -7.47 20.92
CA ARG A 247 -20.39 -7.95 20.63
C ARG A 247 -19.33 -7.46 21.61
N LYS A 248 -19.65 -6.47 22.43
CA LYS A 248 -18.72 -5.78 23.33
C LYS A 248 -17.57 -5.09 22.60
N ILE A 249 -17.81 -4.59 21.38
CA ILE A 249 -16.79 -3.93 20.55
C ILE A 249 -17.12 -2.45 20.40
N VAL A 250 -16.11 -1.61 20.63
CA VAL A 250 -16.12 -0.18 20.29
C VAL A 250 -15.37 0.03 18.99
N HIS A 251 -15.91 0.90 18.12
CA HIS A 251 -15.17 1.45 16.99
C HIS A 251 -15.17 2.97 17.15
N LEU A 252 -13.99 3.58 17.06
CA LEU A 252 -13.75 4.99 17.32
C LEU A 252 -13.00 5.60 16.13
N TRP A 253 -13.51 6.71 15.62
CA TRP A 253 -12.88 7.56 14.61
C TRP A 253 -12.50 8.88 15.27
N LEU A 254 -11.22 9.20 15.26
CA LEU A 254 -10.64 10.37 15.90
C LEU A 254 -9.99 11.26 14.86
N LYS A 255 -10.36 12.54 14.87
CA LYS A 255 -9.69 13.61 14.12
C LYS A 255 -9.03 14.55 15.11
N SER A 256 -7.75 14.81 14.94
CA SER A 256 -6.98 15.76 15.73
C SER A 256 -6.41 16.80 14.78
N ASN A 257 -7.06 17.96 14.71
CA ASN A 257 -6.73 19.02 13.77
C ASN A 257 -5.87 20.09 14.44
N PHE A 258 -4.89 20.63 13.72
CA PHE A 258 -3.99 21.68 14.18
C PHE A 258 -3.98 22.89 13.24
#